data_AF-A0A662G1I3-F1
#
_entry.id   AF-A0A662G1I3-F1
#
_cell.length_a   1.000
_cell.length_b   1.000
_cell.length_c   1.000
_cell.angle_alpha   90.00
_cell.angle_beta   90.00
_cell.angle_gamma   90.00
#
_symmetry.space_group_name_H-M   'P 1'
#
loop_
_entity.id
_entity.type
_entity.pdbx_description
1 polymer ?
#
loop_
_entity_poly.entity_id
_entity_poly.type
_entity_poly.pdbx_seq_one_letter_code
_entity_poly.pdbx_strand_id
1 'polypeptide(L)'
;MGRKKALDEEKELRVPMEGEVLGIIIQMLGYDRVRVKCADGKVRLCRIPGKMKKRVWMRLGDIVLVGPWDFQADKRGDILYRYEHSEVRKLEEKGLLDWLKEEEETVY
;
A
#
# COMPACT_ATOMS: atom_id res chain seq x y z
N MET A 1 2.94 33.97 17.32
CA MET A 1 2.55 32.57 17.10
C MET A 1 2.82 32.23 15.63
N GLY A 2 4.04 31.82 15.32
CA GLY A 2 4.47 31.63 13.93
C GLY A 2 3.79 30.41 13.32
N ARG A 3 2.94 30.62 12.30
CA ARG A 3 2.60 29.58 11.34
C ARG A 3 3.91 29.09 10.75
N LYS A 4 4.40 27.94 11.21
CA LYS A 4 5.37 27.17 10.42
C LYS A 4 4.64 26.83 9.13
N LYS A 5 4.92 27.59 8.06
CA LYS A 5 4.83 27.07 6.70
C LYS A 5 5.75 25.85 6.72
N ALA A 6 5.17 24.67 6.90
CA ALA A 6 5.87 23.46 6.55
C ALA A 6 6.14 23.63 5.05
N LEU A 7 7.41 23.62 4.68
CA LEU A 7 7.81 23.47 3.31
C LEU A 7 7.11 22.20 2.83
N ASP A 8 6.09 22.37 2.00
CA ASP A 8 5.66 21.36 1.04
C ASP A 8 6.87 21.16 0.12
N GLU A 9 7.90 20.47 0.64
CA GLU A 9 8.71 19.62 -0.20
C GLU A 9 7.69 18.63 -0.71
N GLU A 10 7.22 18.88 -1.93
CA GLU A 10 6.33 18.00 -2.65
C GLU A 10 7.06 16.68 -2.80
N LYS A 11 6.97 15.83 -1.77
CA LYS A 11 7.60 14.52 -1.74
C LYS A 11 7.16 13.83 -3.01
N GLU A 12 8.13 13.49 -3.85
CA GLU A 12 7.85 12.80 -5.09
C GLU A 12 7.03 11.56 -4.76
N LEU A 13 5.84 11.49 -5.36
CA LEU A 13 4.95 10.35 -5.19
C LEU A 13 5.69 9.11 -5.68
N ARG A 14 5.98 8.18 -4.77
CA ARG A 14 6.59 6.91 -5.13
C ARG A 14 5.59 6.08 -5.92
N VAL A 15 5.80 5.93 -7.22
CA VAL A 15 5.04 4.99 -8.05
C VAL A 15 5.68 3.59 -7.97
N PRO A 16 4.89 2.50 -8.16
CA PRO A 16 5.45 1.15 -8.24
C PRO A 16 6.45 1.03 -9.38
N MET A 17 7.62 0.44 -9.10
CA MET A 17 8.62 0.09 -10.11
C MET A 17 8.42 -1.34 -10.64
N GLU A 18 9.23 -1.77 -11.61
CA GLU A 18 9.22 -3.13 -12.11
C GLU A 18 9.47 -4.13 -10.98
N GLY A 19 8.55 -5.09 -10.83
CA GLY A 19 8.56 -6.06 -9.73
C GLY A 19 7.90 -5.59 -8.44
N GLU A 20 7.39 -4.36 -8.35
CA GLU A 20 6.59 -3.87 -7.22
C GLU A 20 5.11 -3.78 -7.63
N VAL A 21 4.20 -3.99 -6.66
CA VAL A 21 2.76 -3.98 -6.91
C VAL A 21 2.05 -3.17 -5.84
N LEU A 22 1.09 -2.34 -6.23
CA LEU A 22 0.19 -1.66 -5.30
C LEU A 22 -0.76 -2.66 -4.65
N GLY A 23 -1.20 -2.39 -3.44
CA GLY A 23 -2.20 -3.21 -2.78
C GLY A 23 -2.89 -2.52 -1.62
N ILE A 24 -3.99 -3.12 -1.18
CA ILE A 24 -4.78 -2.69 -0.03
C ILE A 24 -4.70 -3.73 1.08
N ILE A 25 -4.50 -3.28 2.31
CA ILE A 25 -4.54 -4.17 3.46
C ILE A 25 -5.98 -4.61 3.70
N ILE A 26 -6.27 -5.89 3.49
CA ILE A 26 -7.60 -6.47 3.71
C ILE A 26 -7.74 -7.10 5.10
N GLN A 27 -6.63 -7.51 5.73
CA GLN A 27 -6.68 -8.16 7.04
C GLN A 27 -5.35 -8.05 7.80
N MET A 28 -5.43 -7.76 9.10
CA MET A 28 -4.29 -7.84 10.01
C MET A 28 -4.20 -9.25 10.61
N LEU A 29 -3.08 -9.94 10.46
CA LEU A 29 -2.92 -11.32 10.95
C LEU A 29 -2.09 -11.42 12.25
N GLY A 30 -1.48 -10.32 12.69
CA GLY A 30 -0.53 -10.32 13.81
C GLY A 30 0.85 -10.85 13.41
N TYR A 31 1.78 -10.93 14.37
CA TYR A 31 3.17 -11.35 14.16
C TYR A 31 3.85 -10.67 12.95
N ASP A 32 3.61 -9.38 12.79
CA ASP A 32 4.14 -8.55 11.70
C ASP A 32 3.72 -9.02 10.30
N ARG A 33 2.56 -9.68 10.20
CA ARG A 33 1.98 -10.16 8.94
C ARG A 33 0.60 -9.57 8.70
N VAL A 34 0.31 -9.31 7.44
CA VAL A 34 -0.98 -8.81 6.95
C VAL A 34 -1.35 -9.50 5.64
N ARG A 35 -2.64 -9.60 5.33
CA ARG A 35 -3.08 -9.92 3.98
C ARG A 35 -3.26 -8.63 3.20
N VAL A 36 -2.66 -8.61 2.02
CA VAL A 36 -2.77 -7.52 1.07
C VAL A 36 -3.40 -8.07 -0.20
N LYS A 37 -4.47 -7.44 -0.66
CA LYS A 37 -4.98 -7.66 -2.02
C LYS A 37 -4.22 -6.71 -2.94
N CYS A 38 -3.56 -7.28 -3.94
CA CYS A 38 -2.71 -6.53 -4.84
C CYS A 38 -3.46 -6.17 -6.14
N ALA A 39 -2.96 -5.14 -6.83
CA ALA A 39 -3.50 -4.66 -8.09
C ALA A 39 -3.46 -5.69 -9.23
N ASP A 40 -2.61 -6.71 -9.12
CA ASP A 40 -2.53 -7.82 -10.07
C ASP A 40 -3.58 -8.94 -9.78
N GLY A 41 -4.54 -8.68 -8.90
CA GLY A 41 -5.62 -9.60 -8.54
C GLY A 41 -5.25 -10.68 -7.53
N LYS A 42 -3.99 -10.74 -7.07
CA LYS A 42 -3.54 -11.76 -6.11
C LYS A 42 -3.62 -11.27 -4.67
N VAL A 43 -3.93 -12.18 -3.75
CA VAL A 43 -3.89 -11.91 -2.31
C VAL A 43 -2.62 -12.51 -1.71
N ARG A 44 -1.76 -11.63 -1.18
CA ARG A 44 -0.46 -12.01 -0.62
C ARG A 44 -0.43 -11.87 0.89
N LEU A 45 0.24 -12.83 1.52
CA LEU A 45 0.69 -12.72 2.91
C LEU A 45 1.94 -11.85 2.93
N CYS A 46 1.79 -10.60 3.34
CA CYS A 46 2.89 -9.64 3.38
C CYS A 46 3.45 -9.50 4.78
N ARG A 47 4.78 -9.43 4.88
CA ARG A 47 5.49 -9.12 6.13
C ARG A 47 5.73 -7.62 6.23
N ILE A 48 5.61 -7.08 7.45
CA ILE A 48 5.94 -5.69 7.79
C ILE A 48 7.40 -5.67 8.27
N PRO A 49 8.33 -5.00 7.54
CA PRO A 49 9.69 -4.85 8.01
C PRO A 49 9.74 -4.12 9.36
N GLY A 50 10.60 -4.58 10.28
CA GLY A 50 10.67 -4.01 11.65
C GLY A 50 10.96 -2.50 11.67
N LYS A 51 11.66 -1.97 10.66
CA LYS A 51 11.89 -0.53 10.48
C LYS A 51 10.58 0.23 10.25
N MET A 52 9.64 -0.34 9.48
CA MET A 52 8.33 0.27 9.23
C MET A 52 7.44 0.19 10.46
N LYS A 53 7.38 -0.97 11.12
CA LYS A 53 6.59 -1.18 12.35
C LYS A 53 6.84 -0.09 13.42
N LYS A 54 8.09 0.37 13.53
CA LYS A 54 8.48 1.41 14.50
C LYS A 54 8.10 2.84 14.09
N ARG A 55 7.86 3.08 12.80
CA ARG A 55 7.70 4.44 12.22
C ARG A 55 6.30 4.73 11.72
N VAL A 56 5.59 3.70 11.29
CA VAL A 56 4.34 3.83 10.55
C VAL A 56 3.30 2.90 11.16
N TRP A 57 2.18 3.49 11.57
CA TRP A 57 1.02 2.73 12.00
C TRP A 57 0.22 2.27 10.78
N MET A 58 -0.08 0.97 10.70
CA MET A 58 -0.80 0.39 9.57
C MET A 58 -2.19 -0.09 10.02
N ARG A 59 -3.20 0.11 9.18
CA ARG A 59 -4.59 -0.26 9.44
C ARG A 59 -5.19 -0.99 8.24
N LEU A 60 -6.34 -1.60 8.47
CA LEU A 60 -7.15 -2.17 7.40
C LEU A 60 -7.62 -1.03 6.47
N GLY A 61 -7.54 -1.25 5.16
CA GLY A 61 -7.85 -0.27 4.14
C GLY A 61 -6.68 0.62 3.71
N ASP A 62 -5.53 0.58 4.39
CA ASP A 62 -4.37 1.37 3.97
C ASP A 62 -3.84 0.87 2.62
N ILE A 63 -3.52 1.82 1.73
CA ILE A 63 -2.82 1.54 0.47
C ILE A 63 -1.33 1.41 0.74
N VAL A 64 -0.76 0.32 0.24
CA VAL A 64 0.63 -0.07 0.44
C VAL A 64 1.29 -0.45 -0.86
N LEU A 65 2.61 -0.33 -0.88
CA LEU A 65 3.46 -0.87 -1.93
C LEU A 65 4.03 -2.20 -1.45
N VAL A 66 3.80 -3.25 -2.23
CA VAL A 66 4.25 -4.61 -1.97
C VAL A 66 5.40 -4.94 -2.91
N GLY A 67 6.47 -5.50 -2.34
CA GLY A 67 7.49 -6.23 -3.09
C GLY A 67 7.21 -7.73 -2.96
N PRO A 68 6.63 -8.39 -3.97
CA PRO A 68 6.52 -9.84 -4.01
C PRO A 68 7.90 -10.50 -3.84
N TRP A 69 7.93 -11.66 -3.20
CA TRP A 69 9.18 -12.42 -3.08
C TRP A 69 9.52 -13.15 -4.37
N ASP A 70 10.80 -13.35 -4.65
CA ASP A 70 11.27 -14.15 -5.79
C ASP A 70 10.72 -15.59 -5.73
N PHE A 71 10.61 -16.13 -4.52
CA PHE A 71 10.00 -17.43 -4.26
C PHE A 71 8.56 -17.27 -3.76
N GLN A 72 7.61 -17.94 -4.40
CA GLN A 72 6.17 -17.84 -4.11
C GLN A 72 5.64 -16.39 -4.26
N ALA A 73 6.05 -15.72 -5.33
CA ALA A 73 5.63 -14.35 -5.66
C ALA A 73 4.12 -14.15 -5.62
N ASP A 74 3.32 -15.17 -5.93
CA ASP A 74 1.86 -15.08 -5.92
C ASP A 74 1.22 -15.08 -4.54
N LYS A 75 1.97 -15.53 -3.52
CA LYS A 75 1.45 -15.79 -2.17
C LYS A 75 2.13 -14.95 -1.10
N ARG A 76 3.35 -14.48 -1.34
CA ARG A 76 4.19 -13.83 -0.32
C ARG A 76 4.85 -12.56 -0.85
N GLY A 77 5.11 -11.64 0.07
CA GLY A 77 5.81 -10.40 -0.21
C GLY A 77 6.20 -9.67 1.08
N ASP A 78 6.89 -8.56 0.92
CA ASP A 78 7.16 -7.59 1.97
C ASP A 78 6.45 -6.27 1.67
N ILE A 79 6.03 -5.55 2.71
CA ILE A 79 5.55 -4.18 2.56
C ILE A 79 6.75 -3.26 2.48
N LEU A 80 6.87 -2.53 1.38
CA LEU A 80 7.96 -1.59 1.11
C LEU A 80 7.59 -0.16 1.51
N TYR A 81 6.31 0.18 1.41
CA TYR A 81 5.81 1.54 1.67
C TYR A 81 4.34 1.54 2.06
N ARG A 82 3.90 2.54 2.82
CA ARG A 82 2.50 2.84 3.09
C ARG A 82 2.23 4.27 2.65
N TYR A 83 1.26 4.44 1.76
CA TYR A 83 0.89 5.74 1.26
C TYR A 83 0.09 6.52 2.29
N GLU A 84 0.33 7.83 2.38
CA GLU A 84 -0.50 8.76 3.13
C GLU A 84 -1.74 9.16 2.32
N HIS A 85 -2.75 9.70 2.98
CA HIS A 85 -4.02 10.08 2.36
C HIS A 85 -3.86 11.04 1.17
N SER A 86 -2.93 11.99 1.27
CA SER A 86 -2.59 12.92 0.19
C SER A 86 -1.98 12.20 -1.02
N GLU A 87 -1.13 11.20 -0.79
CA GLU A 87 -0.50 10.40 -1.84
C GLU A 87 -1.50 9.44 -2.50
N VAL A 88 -2.41 8.86 -1.73
CA VAL A 88 -3.50 8.01 -2.25
C VAL A 88 -4.36 8.78 -3.25
N ARG A 89 -4.70 10.04 -2.97
CA ARG A 89 -5.41 10.90 -3.93
C ARG A 89 -4.64 11.09 -5.23
N LYS A 90 -3.33 11.33 -5.15
CA LYS A 90 -2.48 11.45 -6.34
C LYS A 90 -2.37 10.13 -7.12
N LEU A 91 -2.40 8.97 -6.44
CA LEU A 91 -2.45 7.66 -7.10
C LEU A 91 -3.80 7.43 -7.81
N GLU A 92 -4.90 7.88 -7.20
CA GLU A 92 -6.23 7.82 -7.78
C GLU A 92 -6.35 8.73 -9.02
N GLU A 93 -5.85 9.96 -8.94
CA GLU A 93 -5.80 10.89 -10.09
C GLU A 93 -4.99 10.32 -11.26
N LYS A 94 -4.02 9.44 -10.98
CA LYS A 94 -3.22 8.73 -11.99
C LYS A 94 -3.88 7.44 -12.51
N GLY A 95 -5.04 7.06 -12.00
CA GLY A 95 -5.74 5.82 -12.38
C GLY A 95 -5.07 4.52 -11.87
N LEU A 96 -4.13 4.62 -10.92
CA LEU A 96 -3.40 3.44 -10.41
C LEU A 96 -4.20 2.63 -9.39
N LEU A 97 -5.38 3.11 -9.00
CA LEU A 97 -6.25 2.52 -7.98
C LEU A 97 -7.62 2.10 -8.54
N ASP A 98 -7.83 2.15 -9.86
CA ASP A 98 -9.13 1.88 -10.46
C ASP A 98 -9.65 0.44 -10.20
N TRP A 99 -8.74 -0.52 -10.05
CA TRP A 99 -9.00 -1.92 -9.68
C TRP A 99 -9.69 -2.10 -8.30
N LEU A 100 -9.75 -1.04 -7.47
CA LEU A 100 -10.51 -1.06 -6.21
C LEU A 100 -12.01 -0.79 -6.43
N LYS A 101 -12.37 -0.05 -7.48
CA LYS A 101 -13.75 0.38 -7.74
C LYS A 101 -14.60 -0.75 -8.34
N GLU A 102 -13.97 -1.65 -9.09
CA GLU A 102 -14.64 -2.75 -9.80
C GLU A 102 -15.30 -3.79 -8.87
N GLU A 103 -14.95 -3.84 -7.57
CA GLU A 103 -15.53 -4.80 -6.63
C GLU A 103 -16.72 -4.29 -5.81
N GLU A 104 -16.93 -2.97 -5.73
CA GLU A 104 -18.12 -2.44 -5.03
C GLU A 104 -19.41 -2.59 -5.87
N GLU A 105 -19.29 -2.74 -7.20
CA GLU A 105 -20.44 -2.86 -8.11
C GLU A 105 -21.04 -4.27 -8.18
N THR A 106 -20.31 -5.32 -7.76
CA THR A 106 -20.77 -6.72 -7.87
C THR A 106 -21.71 -7.16 -6.74
N VAL A 107 -22.12 -6.26 -5.84
CA VAL A 107 -22.92 -6.58 -4.64
C VAL A 107 -24.41 -6.20 -4.78
N TYR A 108 -24.88 -5.85 -5.98
CA TYR A 108 -26.30 -5.54 -6.23
C TYR A 108 -26.95 -6.46 -7.27
#